data_AF-A0A0U2LEC1-F1
#
_entry.id   AF-A0A0U2LEC1-F1
#
_cell.length_a   1.000
_cell.length_b   1.000
_cell.length_c   1.000
_cell.angle_alpha   90.00
_cell.angle_beta   90.00
_cell.angle_gamma   90.00
#
_symmetry.space_group_name_H-M   'P 1'
#
loop_
_entity.id
_entity.type
_entity.pdbx_description
1 polymer ?
#
loop_
_entity_poly.entity_id
_entity_poly.type
_entity_poly.pdbx_seq_one_letter_code
_entity_poly.pdbx_strand_id
1 'polypeptide(L)' 'MPLASRARVYADVNSHRPREYWDYEAHVVEWGNQDDYQLVRKLGRGKYSEVFESINITTNEKCVVKTLKP' A
#
# COMPACT_ATOMS: atom_id res chain seq x y z
N MET A 1 15.76 -23.75 -22.87
CA MET A 1 15.12 -23.25 -21.62
C MET A 1 15.99 -22.12 -21.09
N PRO A 2 15.41 -20.98 -20.65
CA PRO A 2 16.20 -19.94 -20.00
C PRO A 2 16.85 -20.50 -18.72
N LEU A 3 18.09 -20.09 -18.44
CA LEU A 3 18.79 -20.46 -17.22
C LEU A 3 18.15 -19.77 -16.00
N ALA A 4 18.12 -20.47 -14.86
CA ALA A 4 17.65 -19.89 -13.62
C ALA A 4 18.58 -18.75 -13.17
N SER A 5 17.99 -17.68 -12.62
CA SER A 5 18.70 -16.54 -12.05
C SER A 5 18.34 -16.38 -10.58
N ARG A 6 19.29 -15.94 -9.76
CA ARG A 6 19.11 -15.67 -8.34
C ARG A 6 19.64 -14.28 -8.02
N ALA A 7 18.94 -13.56 -7.16
CA ALA A 7 19.40 -12.25 -6.70
C ALA A 7 20.79 -12.38 -6.04
N ARG A 8 21.72 -11.48 -6.37
CA ARG A 8 23.09 -11.49 -5.80
C ARG A 8 23.11 -11.13 -4.32
N VAL A 9 22.11 -10.38 -3.87
CA VAL A 9 21.93 -9.93 -2.48
C VAL A 9 20.48 -10.15 -2.10
N TYR A 10 20.23 -10.39 -0.82
CA TYR A 10 18.90 -10.61 -0.25
C TYR A 10 18.10 -11.79 -0.83
N ALA A 11 18.77 -12.78 -1.42
CA ALA A 11 18.10 -13.88 -2.12
C ALA A 11 17.09 -14.66 -1.26
N ASP A 12 17.38 -14.81 0.04
CA ASP A 12 16.60 -15.66 0.96
C ASP A 12 15.98 -14.86 2.12
N VAL A 13 15.87 -13.52 2.00
CA VAL A 13 15.41 -12.70 3.14
C VAL A 13 14.03 -13.10 3.63
N ASN A 14 13.13 -13.46 2.72
CA ASN A 14 11.77 -13.89 3.09
C ASN A 14 11.76 -15.28 3.73
N SER A 15 12.69 -16.16 3.36
CA SER A 15 12.80 -17.52 3.94
C SER A 15 13.21 -17.50 5.42
N HIS A 16 13.88 -16.44 5.86
CA HIS A 16 14.26 -16.24 7.27
C HIS A 16 13.22 -15.43 8.06
N ARG A 17 12.10 -15.03 7.44
CA ARG A 17 11.02 -14.31 8.09
C ARG A 17 9.86 -15.26 8.42
N PRO A 18 9.09 -14.99 9.47
CA PRO A 18 7.82 -15.67 9.71
C PRO A 18 6.92 -15.63 8.47
N ARG A 19 6.06 -16.65 8.29
CA ARG A 19 5.18 -16.79 7.12
C ARG A 19 4.31 -15.54 6.87
N GLU A 20 3.75 -14.99 7.94
CA GLU A 20 2.91 -13.77 7.94
C GLU A 20 3.58 -12.53 7.33
N TYR A 21 4.93 -12.49 7.26
CA TYR A 21 5.65 -11.36 6.67
C TYR A 21 5.47 -11.27 5.16
N TRP A 22 5.38 -12.40 4.46
CA TRP A 22 5.35 -12.45 2.99
C TRP A 22 4.07 -13.08 2.43
N ASP A 23 3.35 -13.88 3.22
CA ASP A 23 2.08 -14.49 2.84
C ASP A 23 0.92 -13.49 3.00
N TYR A 24 0.90 -12.47 2.13
CA TYR A 24 -0.10 -11.41 2.16
C TYR A 24 -1.51 -11.91 1.78
N GLU A 25 -1.65 -13.09 1.18
CA GLU A 25 -2.96 -13.68 0.85
C GLU A 25 -3.70 -14.13 2.12
N ALA A 26 -2.97 -14.53 3.16
CA ALA A 26 -3.52 -14.85 4.45
C ALA A 26 -3.71 -13.63 5.36
N HIS A 27 -3.30 -12.43 4.93
CA HIS A 27 -3.38 -11.23 5.75
C HIS A 27 -4.83 -10.73 5.89
N VAL A 28 -5.23 -10.44 7.13
CA VAL A 28 -6.53 -9.84 7.45
C VAL A 28 -6.35 -8.34 7.59
N VAL A 29 -6.94 -7.57 6.66
CA VAL A 29 -6.89 -6.10 6.69
C VAL A 29 -7.94 -5.57 7.66
N GLU A 30 -7.51 -4.78 8.62
CA GLU A 30 -8.38 -3.96 9.47
C GLU A 30 -8.68 -2.64 8.77
N TRP A 31 -9.90 -2.50 8.25
CA TRP A 31 -10.33 -1.30 7.55
C TRP A 31 -10.76 -0.21 8.54
N GLY A 32 -10.16 0.98 8.42
CA GLY A 32 -10.57 2.19 9.15
C GLY A 32 -11.80 2.87 8.53
N ASN A 33 -12.23 3.98 9.13
CA ASN A 33 -13.33 4.79 8.62
C ASN A 33 -12.84 5.83 7.60
N GLN A 34 -13.41 5.82 6.39
CA GLN A 34 -13.04 6.80 5.36
C GLN A 34 -13.55 8.21 5.70
N ASP A 35 -14.63 8.34 6.47
CA ASP A 35 -15.22 9.64 6.83
C ASP A 35 -14.31 10.45 7.77
N ASP A 36 -13.27 9.83 8.34
CA ASP A 36 -12.21 10.52 9.08
C ASP A 36 -11.31 11.38 8.17
N TYR A 37 -11.49 11.32 6.85
CA TYR A 37 -10.66 12.02 5.88
C TYR A 37 -11.50 12.82 4.88
N GLN A 38 -11.18 14.10 4.73
CA GLN A 38 -11.78 14.97 3.73
C GLN A 38 -10.82 15.20 2.57
N LEU A 39 -11.26 14.89 1.34
CA LEU A 39 -10.48 15.17 0.12
C LEU A 39 -10.49 16.67 -0.17
N VAL A 40 -9.31 17.25 -0.39
CA VAL A 40 -9.14 18.67 -0.72
C VAL A 40 -9.04 18.86 -2.22
N ARG A 41 -8.07 18.20 -2.86
CA ARG A 41 -7.87 18.29 -4.31
C ARG A 41 -7.15 17.07 -4.86
N LYS A 42 -7.37 16.78 -6.13
CA LYS A 42 -6.66 15.72 -6.85
C LYS A 42 -5.20 16.13 -7.10
N LEU A 43 -4.28 15.23 -6.78
CA LEU A 43 -2.85 15.36 -7.07
C LEU A 43 -2.44 14.66 -8.36
N GLY A 44 -3.06 13.51 -8.67
CA GLY A 44 -2.69 12.76 -9.86
C GLY A 44 -3.51 11.50 -10.08
N ARG A 45 -3.19 10.81 -11.19
CA ARG A 45 -3.82 9.54 -11.60
C ARG A 45 -2.74 8.58 -12.08
N GLY A 46 -2.79 7.35 -11.60
CA GLY A 46 -1.98 6.24 -12.07
C GLY A 46 -2.81 5.20 -12.82
N LYS A 47 -2.14 4.14 -13.30
CA LYS A 47 -2.81 2.98 -13.92
C LYS A 47 -3.87 2.39 -12.99
N TYR A 48 -3.48 2.12 -11.74
CA TYR A 48 -4.29 1.42 -10.73
C TYR A 48 -4.86 2.32 -9.61
N SER A 49 -4.71 3.65 -9.69
CA SER A 49 -5.13 4.52 -8.59
C SER A 49 -5.44 5.96 -8.99
N GLU A 50 -6.14 6.67 -8.10
CA GLU A 50 -6.22 8.14 -8.06
C GLU A 50 -5.69 8.65 -6.72
N VAL A 51 -5.08 9.83 -6.71
CA VAL A 51 -4.36 10.36 -5.54
C VAL A 51 -4.84 11.77 -5.23
N PHE A 52 -5.10 12.05 -3.96
CA PHE A 52 -5.67 13.30 -3.47
C PHE A 52 -4.87 13.84 -2.28
N GLU A 53 -4.72 15.17 -2.21
CA GLU A 53 -4.40 15.85 -0.96
C GLU A 53 -5.67 15.84 -0.11
N SER A 54 -5.51 15.52 1.17
CA SER A 54 -6.60 15.34 2.11
C SER A 54 -6.23 15.91 3.48
N ILE A 55 -7.23 16.04 4.35
CA ILE A 55 -7.04 16.38 5.77
C ILE A 55 -7.68 15.26 6.59
N ASN A 56 -6.96 14.74 7.58
CA ASN A 56 -7.55 13.93 8.63
C ASN A 56 -8.32 14.88 9.56
N ILE A 57 -9.65 14.78 9.60
CA ILE A 57 -10.48 15.74 10.34
C ILE A 57 -10.43 15.52 11.85
N THR A 58 -9.95 14.36 12.31
CA THR A 58 -9.79 14.06 13.74
C THR A 58 -8.55 14.71 14.34
N THR A 59 -7.48 14.85 13.55
CA THR A 59 -6.20 15.46 13.98
C THR A 59 -5.92 16.81 13.35
N ASN A 60 -6.69 17.21 12.35
CA ASN A 60 -6.48 18.38 11.50
C ASN A 60 -5.13 18.38 10.75
N GLU A 61 -4.56 17.19 10.52
CA GLU A 61 -3.28 17.04 9.81
C GLU A 61 -3.49 16.78 8.32
N LYS A 62 -2.60 17.34 7.49
CA LYS A 62 -2.58 17.05 6.05
C LYS A 62 -2.09 15.64 5.79
N CYS A 63 -2.75 14.93 4.89
CA CYS A 63 -2.37 13.61 4.43
C CYS A 63 -2.61 13.44 2.93
N VAL A 64 -2.29 12.25 2.40
CA VAL A 64 -2.54 11.89 1.01
C VAL A 64 -3.40 10.63 0.98
N VAL A 65 -4.56 10.71 0.32
CA VAL A 65 -5.42 9.54 0.09
C VAL A 65 -5.16 9.00 -1.31
N LYS A 66 -4.81 7.72 -1.39
CA LYS A 66 -4.66 6.97 -2.65
C LYS A 66 -5.81 5.98 -2.78
N THR A 67 -6.78 6.28 -3.63
CA THR A 67 -7.88 5.37 -3.93
C THR A 67 -7.41 4.33 -4.95
N LEU A 68 -7.66 3.05 -4.66
CA LEU A 68 -7.33 1.94 -5.57
C LEU A 68 -8.51 1.71 -6.51
N LYS A 69 -8.20 1.55 -7.81
CA LYS A 69 -9.22 1.21 -8.80
C LYS A 69 -9.58 -0.27 -8.74
N PRO A 70 -10.80 -0.65 -9.14
CA PRO A 70 -11.14 -2.04 -9.46
C PRO A 70 -10.21 -2.63 -10.52
#